data_AF-A0A352IBK1-F1
#
_entry.id   AF-A0A352IBK1-F1
#
_cell.length_a   1.000
_cell.length_b   1.000
_cell.length_c   1.000
_cell.angle_alpha   90.00
_cell.angle_beta   90.00
_cell.angle_gamma   90.00
#
_symmetry.space_group_name_H-M   'P 1'
#
loop_
_entity.id
_entity.type
_entity.pdbx_description
1 polymer ?
#
loop_
_entity_poly.entity_id
_entity_poly.type
_entity_poly.pdbx_seq_one_letter_code
_entity_poly.pdbx_strand_id
1 'polypeptide(L)' 'MTQRVKIVYGEGGSDALARSAAALIDMRMAFYYSKGFIRVKARRPERVRMVRDEFLAQNLRVHVRVDE' A
#
# COMPACT_ATOMS: atom_id res chain seq x y z
N MET A 1 10.07 22.88 4.43
CA MET A 1 9.46 22.28 3.22
C MET A 1 8.59 21.11 3.63
N THR A 2 7.32 21.16 3.28
CA THR A 2 6.22 20.33 3.79
C THR A 2 6.40 18.87 3.38
N GLN A 3 6.30 17.96 4.35
CA GLN A 3 6.51 16.53 4.16
C GLN A 3 5.40 15.94 3.28
N ARG A 4 5.74 15.53 2.05
CA ARG A 4 4.79 14.85 1.16
C ARG A 4 4.35 13.51 1.74
N VAL A 5 3.05 13.35 1.95
CA VAL A 5 2.43 12.11 2.38
C VAL A 5 1.99 11.34 1.14
N LYS A 6 2.60 10.20 0.83
CA LYS A 6 2.15 9.36 -0.28
C LYS A 6 1.27 8.23 0.23
N ILE A 7 0.02 8.20 -0.16
CA ILE A 7 -0.91 7.13 0.17
C ILE A 7 -0.96 6.15 -1.01
N VAL A 8 -0.68 4.88 -0.76
CA VAL A 8 -0.74 3.79 -1.74
C VAL A 8 -1.98 2.93 -1.48
N TYR A 9 -2.67 2.53 -2.53
CA TYR A 9 -3.90 1.74 -2.47
C TYR A 9 -3.79 0.53 -3.37
N GLY A 10 -4.22 -0.64 -2.92
CA GLY A 10 -4.31 -1.87 -3.72
C GLY A 10 -5.74 -2.41 -3.71
N GLU A 11 -6.32 -2.71 -4.87
CA GLU A 11 -7.63 -3.37 -5.03
C GLU A 11 -7.46 -4.79 -5.59
N GLY A 12 -8.19 -5.76 -5.06
CA GLY A 12 -8.20 -7.11 -5.64
C GLY A 12 -9.03 -8.13 -4.87
N GLY A 13 -8.77 -9.42 -5.13
CA GLY A 13 -9.43 -10.52 -4.44
C GLY A 13 -9.01 -10.65 -2.98
N SER A 14 -9.87 -11.26 -2.16
CA SER A 14 -9.65 -11.42 -0.70
C SER A 14 -8.29 -12.03 -0.36
N ASP A 15 -7.87 -13.08 -1.08
CA ASP A 15 -6.60 -13.76 -0.81
C ASP A 15 -5.38 -12.88 -1.11
N ALA A 16 -5.42 -12.13 -2.21
CA ALA A 16 -4.35 -11.21 -2.59
C ALA A 16 -4.23 -10.08 -1.56
N LEU A 17 -5.36 -9.55 -1.10
CA LEU A 17 -5.39 -8.53 -0.06
C LEU A 17 -4.86 -9.09 1.27
N ALA A 18 -5.25 -10.29 1.68
CA ALA A 18 -4.73 -10.93 2.89
C ALA A 18 -3.21 -11.11 2.85
N ARG A 19 -2.66 -11.55 1.71
CA ARG A 19 -1.20 -11.70 1.53
C ARG A 19 -0.47 -10.35 1.56
N SER A 20 -0.99 -9.34 0.87
CA SER A 20 -0.41 -7.99 0.93
C SER A 20 -0.50 -7.39 2.34
N ALA A 21 -1.59 -7.62 3.08
CA ALA A 21 -1.71 -7.18 4.46
C ALA A 21 -0.64 -7.84 5.35
N ALA A 22 -0.41 -9.14 5.22
CA ALA A 22 0.65 -9.83 5.95
C ALA A 22 2.03 -9.24 5.67
N ALA A 23 2.38 -9.02 4.39
CA ALA A 23 3.65 -8.40 4.01
C ALA A 23 3.81 -6.99 4.60
N LEU A 24 2.73 -6.20 4.65
CA LEU A 24 2.74 -4.87 5.27
C LEU A 24 2.98 -4.93 6.79
N ILE A 25 2.43 -5.94 7.47
CA ILE A 25 2.69 -6.18 8.89
C ILE A 25 4.18 -6.48 9.11
N ASP A 26 4.77 -7.34 8.28
CA ASP A 26 6.19 -7.69 8.35
C ASP A 26 7.09 -6.46 8.12
N MET A 27 6.69 -5.59 7.18
CA MET A 27 7.37 -4.31 6.92
C MET A 27 7.14 -3.25 8.01
N ARG A 28 6.31 -3.55 9.02
CA ARG A 28 5.84 -2.63 10.07
C ARG A 28 5.18 -1.37 9.52
N MET A 29 4.36 -1.53 8.48
CA MET A 29 3.62 -0.46 7.83
C MET A 29 2.19 -0.39 8.41
N ALA A 30 1.74 0.81 8.76
CA ALA A 30 0.33 1.02 9.10
C ALA A 30 -0.52 0.99 7.82
N PHE A 31 -1.62 0.24 7.86
CA PHE A 31 -2.57 0.13 6.76
C PHE A 31 -4.01 0.06 7.24
N TYR A 32 -4.93 0.29 6.31
CA TYR A 32 -6.36 0.21 6.53
C TYR A 32 -7.00 -0.62 5.42
N TYR A 33 -7.89 -1.53 5.79
CA TYR A 33 -8.65 -2.35 4.85
C TYR A 33 -10.10 -1.87 4.79
N SER A 34 -10.63 -1.67 3.59
CA SER A 34 -12.05 -1.31 3.42
C SER A 34 -12.51 -1.57 1.99
N LYS A 35 -13.73 -2.14 1.86
CA LYS A 35 -14.44 -2.31 0.58
C LYS A 35 -13.61 -2.98 -0.53
N GLY A 36 -12.74 -3.94 -0.19
CA GLY A 36 -11.89 -4.63 -1.17
C GLY A 36 -10.58 -3.91 -1.52
N PHE A 37 -10.16 -2.94 -0.69
CA PHE A 37 -8.92 -2.21 -0.87
C PHE A 37 -8.07 -2.21 0.39
N ILE A 38 -6.75 -2.18 0.21
CA ILE A 38 -5.77 -1.86 1.26
C ILE A 38 -5.17 -0.48 0.99
N ARG A 39 -5.22 0.41 1.98
CA ARG A 39 -4.62 1.74 1.97
C ARG A 39 -3.43 1.80 2.91
N VAL A 40 -2.30 2.29 2.45
CA VAL A 40 -1.04 2.44 3.20
C VAL A 40 -0.53 3.87 3.08
N LYS A 41 -0.06 4.45 4.18
CA LYS A 41 0.58 5.77 4.18
C LYS A 41 2.10 5.63 4.24
N ALA A 42 2.81 6.08 3.21
CA ALA A 42 4.26 6.06 3.09
C ALA A 42 4.80 7.46 2.78
N ARG A 43 5.84 7.91 3.48
CA ARG A 43 6.42 9.26 3.26
C ARG A 43 7.70 9.24 2.43
N ARG A 44 8.35 8.08 2.32
CA ARG A 44 9.63 7.95 1.65
C ARG A 44 9.48 7.22 0.29
N PRO A 45 10.12 7.69 -0.79
CA PRO A 45 9.99 7.09 -2.12
C PRO A 45 10.34 5.59 -2.21
N GLU A 46 11.32 5.15 -1.43
CA GLU A 46 11.71 3.74 -1.33
C GLU A 46 10.60 2.88 -0.73
N ARG A 47 9.93 3.34 0.33
CA ARG A 47 8.80 2.63 0.94
C ARG A 47 7.60 2.56 -0.02
N VAL A 48 7.35 3.63 -0.77
CA VAL A 48 6.29 3.65 -1.80
C VAL A 48 6.57 2.61 -2.88
N ARG A 49 7.82 2.50 -3.35
CA ARG A 49 8.21 1.48 -4.33
C ARG A 49 8.01 0.08 -3.76
N MET A 50 8.53 -0.20 -2.56
CA MET A 50 8.35 -1.50 -1.91
C MET A 50 6.88 -1.92 -1.78
N VAL A 51 6.02 -1.02 -1.29
CA VAL A 51 4.58 -1.31 -1.13
C VAL A 51 3.90 -1.53 -2.49
N ARG A 52 4.23 -0.71 -3.49
CA ARG A 52 3.68 -0.84 -4.83
C ARG A 52 4.09 -2.18 -5.46
N ASP A 53 5.36 -2.53 -5.37
CA ASP A 53 5.90 -3.73 -5.98
C ASP A 53 5.33 -5.00 -5.28
N GLU A 54 5.14 -4.97 -3.96
CA GLU A 54 4.41 -6.01 -3.22
C GLU A 54 2.97 -6.16 -3.73
N PHE A 55 2.23 -5.06 -3.86
CA PHE A 55 0.85 -5.12 -4.32
C PHE A 55 0.74 -5.63 -5.76
N LEU A 56 1.67 -5.22 -6.64
CA LEU A 56 1.74 -5.73 -8.01
C LEU A 56 2.08 -7.23 -8.05
N ALA A 57 2.98 -7.71 -7.18
CA ALA A 57 3.29 -9.13 -7.07
C ALA A 57 2.07 -9.97 -6.64
N GLN A 58 1.14 -9.38 -5.87
CA GLN A 58 -0.13 -10.00 -5.51
C GLN A 58 -1.25 -9.77 -6.55
N ASN A 59 -0.95 -9.28 -7.76
CA ASN A 59 -1.93 -8.93 -8.80
C ASN A 59 -2.99 -7.91 -8.36
N LEU A 60 -2.65 -7.00 -7.44
CA LEU A 60 -3.54 -5.92 -7.04
C LEU A 60 -3.42 -4.73 -8.01
N ARG A 61 -4.54 -4.07 -8.27
CA ARG A 61 -4.53 -2.76 -8.97
C ARG A 61 -4.06 -1.69 -8.00
N VAL A 62 -2.94 -1.03 -8.32
CA VAL A 62 -2.28 -0.08 -7.42
C VAL A 62 -2.49 1.36 -7.84
N HIS A 63 -2.81 2.23 -6.87
CA HIS A 63 -2.86 3.68 -7.06
C HIS A 63 -2.01 4.39 -6.00
N VAL A 64 -1.30 5.47 -6.36
CA VAL A 64 -0.47 6.27 -5.44
C VAL A 64 -0.94 7.73 -5.47
N ARG A 65 -1.47 8.21 -4.34
CA ARG A 65 -1.89 9.59 -4.12
C ARG A 65 -0.82 10.36 -3.35
N VAL A 66 -0.54 11.60 -3.72
CA VAL A 66 0.33 12.50 -2.96
C VAL A 66 -0.55 13.51 -2.24
N ASP A 67 -0.61 13.44 -0.92
CA ASP A 67 -1.18 14.49 -0.07
C ASP A 67 -0.06 15.49 0.26
N GLU A 68 -0.24 16.75 -0.14
CA GLU A 68 0.63 17.89 0.18
C GLU A 68 0.22 18.57 1.49
#